data_AF-A0A8S3IW63-F1
#
_entry.id   AF-A0A8S3IW63-F1
#
_cell.length_a   1.000
_cell.length_b   1.000
_cell.length_c   1.000
_cell.angle_alpha   90.00
_cell.angle_beta   90.00
_cell.angle_gamma   90.00
#
_symmetry.space_group_name_H-M   'P 1'
#
loop_
_entity.id
_entity.type
_entity.pdbx_description
1 polymer ?
#
loop_
_entity_poly.entity_id
_entity_poly.type
_entity_poly.pdbx_seq_one_letter_code
_entity_poly.pdbx_strand_id
1 'polypeptide(L)'
;MKRLDEELKQIVSGIIYVRLRSIAEIIVNRKTESIEIGHRNKLIGLRADKCNRVPTQPVLDPVTNLSIYNLTYDEHTALINGLNHVYPSTRFDQSKFICNIEYFYSRLINFRTSYRHYESKHASEIVRHELTSLQLGVAAEVREAANSYRKVADSELKRTVMQNRKTFGILRSLAKNKDIIITRPDKGRGVVVMDRSD
;
A
#
# COMPACT_ATOMS: atom_id res chain seq x y z
N MET A 1 -0.57 22.74 6.99
CA MET A 1 -0.69 23.99 6.21
C MET A 1 -1.08 25.16 7.11
N LYS A 2 -2.28 25.21 7.71
CA LYS A 2 -2.70 26.37 8.55
C LYS A 2 -1.77 26.74 9.70
N ARG A 3 -1.20 25.76 10.42
CA ARG A 3 -0.27 26.00 11.54
C ARG A 3 1.09 26.56 11.10
N LEU A 4 1.63 26.06 9.99
CA LEU A 4 2.89 26.52 9.41
C LEU A 4 2.78 27.94 8.84
N ASP A 5 1.60 28.29 8.30
CA ASP A 5 1.31 29.59 7.71
C ASP A 5 1.26 30.70 8.78
N GLU A 6 0.68 30.40 9.95
CA GLU A 6 0.68 31.33 11.09
C GLU A 6 2.07 31.50 11.72
N GLU A 7 2.87 30.43 11.81
CA GLU A 7 4.25 30.51 12.28
C GLU A 7 5.14 31.35 11.33
N LEU A 8 4.96 31.21 10.02
CA LEU A 8 5.67 32.00 9.00
C LEU A 8 5.31 33.50 9.02
N LYS A 9 4.06 33.85 9.32
CA LYS A 9 3.64 35.25 9.49
C LYS A 9 4.30 35.93 10.69
N GLN A 10 4.60 35.18 11.74
CA GLN A 10 5.20 35.71 12.97
C GLN A 10 6.72 35.88 12.85
N ILE A 11 7.38 35.02 12.07
CA ILE A 11 8.85 34.96 12.00
C ILE A 11 9.43 35.90 10.93
N VAL A 12 8.69 36.17 9.85
CA VAL A 12 9.23 36.84 8.67
C VAL A 12 8.51 38.16 8.40
N SER A 13 9.24 39.20 8.00
CA SER A 13 8.65 40.51 7.72
C SER A 13 7.54 40.41 6.67
N GLY A 14 6.49 41.24 6.80
CA GLY A 14 5.28 41.11 5.99
C GLY A 14 5.52 41.08 4.48
N ILE A 15 6.51 41.83 3.99
CA ILE A 15 6.84 41.87 2.55
C ILE A 15 7.50 40.57 2.07
N ILE A 16 8.33 39.95 2.91
CA ILE A 16 8.98 38.67 2.62
C ILE A 16 7.95 37.54 2.72
N TYR A 17 7.05 37.59 3.70
CA TYR A 17 5.95 36.63 3.83
C TYR A 17 5.04 36.62 2.59
N VAL A 18 4.62 37.81 2.10
CA VAL A 18 3.82 37.93 0.87
C VAL A 18 4.57 37.33 -0.33
N ARG A 19 5.89 37.55 -0.41
CA ARG A 19 6.70 37.00 -1.51
C ARG A 19 6.85 35.48 -1.43
N LEU A 20 7.09 34.93 -0.24
CA LEU A 20 7.19 33.48 -0.01
C LEU A 20 5.86 32.78 -0.31
N ARG A 21 4.74 33.37 0.10
CA ARG A 21 3.40 32.87 -0.22
C ARG A 21 3.15 32.86 -1.73
N SER A 22 3.47 33.95 -2.42
CA SER A 22 3.35 34.02 -3.89
C SER A 22 4.22 32.96 -4.58
N ILE A 23 5.45 32.74 -4.13
CA ILE A 23 6.33 31.68 -4.66
C ILE A 23 5.73 30.30 -4.42
N ALA A 24 5.22 30.04 -3.22
CA ALA A 24 4.59 28.76 -2.88
C ALA A 24 3.35 28.49 -3.75
N GLU A 25 2.49 29.50 -3.94
CA GLU A 25 1.32 29.41 -4.83
C GLU A 25 1.74 29.13 -6.28
N ILE A 26 2.78 29.78 -6.79
CA ILE A 26 3.33 29.52 -8.13
C ILE A 26 3.86 28.09 -8.25
N ILE A 27 4.60 27.58 -7.24
CA ILE A 27 5.13 26.21 -7.25
C ILE A 27 4.01 25.19 -7.22
N VAL A 28 3.00 25.40 -6.37
CA VAL A 28 1.82 24.53 -6.30
C VAL A 28 1.09 24.53 -7.64
N ASN A 29 0.80 25.69 -8.21
CA ASN A 29 0.10 25.80 -9.50
C ASN A 29 0.86 25.10 -10.62
N ARG A 30 2.18 25.33 -10.74
CA ARG A 30 3.04 24.63 -11.72
C ARG A 30 3.03 23.11 -11.53
N LYS A 31 3.02 22.65 -10.27
CA LYS A 31 3.01 21.22 -10.00
C LYS A 31 1.66 20.59 -10.31
N THR A 32 0.56 21.27 -9.99
CA THR A 32 -0.80 20.86 -10.34
C THR A 32 -0.95 20.78 -11.86
N GLU A 33 -0.53 21.81 -12.60
CA GLU A 33 -0.57 21.84 -14.06
C GLU A 33 0.28 20.72 -14.68
N SER A 34 1.48 20.48 -14.16
CA SER A 34 2.33 19.35 -14.58
C SER A 34 1.66 17.99 -14.35
N ILE A 35 0.97 17.81 -13.21
CA ILE A 35 0.21 16.59 -12.91
C ILE A 35 -0.99 16.46 -13.84
N GLU A 36 -1.74 17.54 -14.08
CA GLU A 36 -2.89 17.54 -14.97
C GLU A 36 -2.49 17.26 -16.42
N ILE A 37 -1.42 17.87 -16.92
CA ILE A 37 -0.85 17.59 -18.24
C ILE A 37 -0.38 16.13 -18.30
N GLY A 38 0.33 15.64 -17.28
CA GLY A 38 0.75 14.24 -17.21
C GLY A 38 -0.43 13.26 -17.20
N HIS A 39 -1.50 13.59 -16.47
CA HIS A 39 -2.73 12.79 -16.40
C HIS A 39 -3.47 12.83 -17.74
N ARG A 40 -3.59 14.01 -18.35
CA ARG A 40 -4.23 14.20 -19.66
C ARG A 40 -3.46 13.45 -20.75
N ASN A 41 -2.13 13.52 -20.77
CA ASN A 41 -1.30 12.80 -21.73
C ASN A 41 -1.39 11.28 -21.53
N LYS A 42 -1.44 10.80 -20.29
CA LYS A 42 -1.71 9.38 -20.00
C LYS A 42 -3.10 8.95 -20.47
N LEU A 43 -4.14 9.75 -20.23
CA LEU A 43 -5.49 9.47 -20.71
C LEU A 43 -5.58 9.49 -22.24
N ILE A 44 -4.86 10.41 -22.90
CA ILE A 44 -4.77 10.46 -24.36
C ILE A 44 -4.03 9.23 -24.88
N GLY A 45 -2.90 8.83 -24.29
CA GLY A 45 -2.20 7.59 -24.65
C GLY A 45 -3.09 6.35 -24.49
N LEU A 46 -3.84 6.27 -23.38
CA LEU A 46 -4.79 5.18 -23.13
C LEU A 46 -6.01 5.19 -24.07
N ARG A 47 -6.33 6.33 -24.70
CA ARG A 47 -7.42 6.48 -25.68
C ARG A 47 -6.94 6.32 -27.12
N ALA A 48 -5.73 6.77 -27.44
CA ALA A 48 -5.11 6.67 -28.75
C ALA A 48 -4.74 5.21 -29.10
N ASP A 49 -4.27 4.42 -28.13
CA ASP A 49 -4.03 2.98 -28.30
C ASP A 49 -5.32 2.14 -28.44
N LYS A 50 -6.50 2.74 -28.27
CA LYS A 50 -7.80 2.06 -28.35
C LYS A 50 -8.56 2.29 -29.66
N CYS A 51 -8.01 2.98 -30.65
CA CYS A 51 -8.75 3.25 -31.90
C CYS A 51 -8.81 2.08 -32.89
N ASN A 52 -8.14 0.93 -32.66
CA ASN A 52 -8.22 -0.23 -33.56
C ASN A 52 -8.66 -1.55 -32.88
N ARG A 53 -9.21 -1.48 -31.67
CA ARG A 53 -9.87 -2.64 -31.07
C ARG A 53 -11.23 -2.19 -30.57
N VAL A 54 -12.22 -2.39 -31.41
CA VAL A 54 -13.55 -2.73 -30.92
C VAL A 54 -13.39 -4.03 -30.14
N PRO A 55 -13.77 -4.06 -28.85
CA PRO A 55 -14.51 -5.22 -28.40
C PRO A 55 -15.86 -4.73 -27.92
N THR A 56 -16.83 -4.71 -28.83
CA THR A 56 -18.23 -4.94 -28.49
C THR A 56 -18.40 -6.43 -28.20
N GLN A 57 -17.67 -6.92 -27.21
CA GLN A 57 -18.00 -8.15 -26.52
C GLN A 57 -17.88 -7.86 -25.04
N PRO A 58 -18.90 -8.21 -24.24
CA PRO A 58 -18.80 -8.10 -22.79
C PRO A 58 -17.52 -8.82 -22.37
N VAL A 59 -16.78 -8.22 -21.45
CA VAL A 59 -15.54 -8.78 -20.89
C VAL A 59 -15.75 -10.27 -20.69
N LEU A 60 -15.06 -11.08 -21.51
CA LEU A 60 -15.02 -12.54 -21.33
C LEU A 60 -14.72 -12.77 -19.85
N ASP A 61 -15.54 -13.60 -19.23
CA ASP A 61 -15.39 -14.04 -17.86
C ASP A 61 -13.91 -14.16 -17.48
N PRO A 62 -13.42 -13.41 -16.47
CA PRO A 62 -12.00 -13.39 -16.15
C PRO A 62 -11.53 -14.73 -15.56
N VAL A 63 -12.43 -15.67 -15.29
CA VAL A 63 -12.12 -17.06 -14.94
C VAL A 63 -12.34 -17.94 -16.17
N THR A 64 -11.26 -18.47 -16.74
CA THR A 64 -11.31 -19.47 -17.81
C THR A 64 -11.17 -20.86 -17.19
N ASN A 65 -12.24 -21.66 -17.24
CA ASN A 65 -12.20 -23.05 -16.76
C ASN A 65 -11.95 -24.00 -17.94
N LEU A 66 -10.77 -24.62 -17.95
CA LEU A 66 -10.35 -25.66 -18.89
C LEU A 66 -10.34 -27.05 -18.23
N SER A 67 -10.61 -27.13 -16.93
CA SER A 67 -10.64 -28.39 -16.17
C SER A 67 -11.98 -29.11 -16.31
N ILE A 68 -12.00 -30.42 -16.09
CA ILE A 68 -13.22 -31.23 -15.98
C ILE A 68 -14.01 -30.87 -14.69
N TYR A 69 -13.34 -30.27 -13.71
CA TYR A 69 -13.97 -29.82 -12.47
C TYR A 69 -14.90 -28.63 -12.73
N ASN A 70 -16.18 -28.81 -12.40
CA ASN A 70 -17.18 -27.76 -12.49
C ASN A 70 -17.13 -26.86 -11.26
N LEU A 71 -16.60 -25.63 -11.43
CA LEU A 71 -16.62 -24.61 -10.40
C LEU A 71 -18.07 -24.27 -10.00
N THR A 72 -18.33 -24.25 -8.71
CA THR A 72 -19.58 -23.73 -8.15
C THR A 72 -19.65 -22.20 -8.31
N TYR A 73 -20.86 -21.64 -8.25
CA TYR A 73 -21.07 -20.18 -8.31
C TYR A 73 -20.25 -19.42 -7.25
N ASP A 74 -20.17 -19.97 -6.04
CA ASP A 74 -19.41 -19.39 -4.93
C ASP A 74 -17.88 -19.43 -5.19
N GLU A 75 -17.38 -20.52 -5.77
CA GLU A 75 -15.97 -20.68 -6.16
C GLU A 75 -15.57 -19.72 -7.28
N HIS A 76 -16.41 -19.64 -8.31
CA HIS A 76 -16.24 -18.72 -9.42
C HIS A 76 -16.19 -17.27 -8.95
N THR A 77 -17.16 -16.87 -8.12
CA THR A 77 -17.22 -15.53 -7.53
C THR A 77 -16.01 -15.24 -6.64
N ALA A 78 -15.53 -16.23 -5.88
CA ALA A 78 -14.33 -16.09 -5.05
C ALA A 78 -13.07 -15.81 -5.88
N LEU A 79 -12.91 -16.49 -7.03
CA LEU A 79 -11.79 -16.29 -7.95
C LEU A 79 -11.83 -14.91 -8.62
N ILE A 80 -13.01 -14.46 -9.05
CA ILE A 80 -13.21 -13.10 -9.59
C ILE A 80 -12.78 -12.04 -8.56
N ASN A 81 -13.24 -12.20 -7.32
CA ASN A 81 -12.93 -11.23 -6.27
C ASN A 81 -11.44 -11.21 -5.90
N GLY A 82 -10.77 -12.36 -5.94
CA GLY A 82 -9.32 -12.47 -5.75
C GLY A 82 -8.49 -11.80 -6.86
N LEU A 83 -9.04 -11.61 -8.07
CA LEU A 83 -8.39 -10.87 -9.15
C LEU A 83 -8.49 -9.35 -8.98
N ASN A 84 -9.64 -8.88 -8.48
CA ASN A 84 -9.93 -7.47 -8.33
C ASN A 84 -9.34 -6.90 -7.03
N HIS A 85 -9.16 -7.73 -6.01
CA HIS A 85 -8.68 -7.31 -4.71
C HIS A 85 -7.67 -8.28 -4.10
N VAL A 86 -6.50 -7.76 -3.71
CA VAL A 86 -5.59 -8.49 -2.81
C VAL A 86 -6.21 -8.45 -1.42
N TYR A 87 -6.71 -9.59 -0.97
CA TYR A 87 -7.20 -9.72 0.39
C TYR A 87 -6.10 -9.37 1.41
N PRO A 88 -6.41 -8.61 2.47
CA PRO A 88 -5.42 -8.26 3.48
C PRO A 88 -4.87 -9.51 4.14
N SER A 89 -3.58 -9.44 4.54
CA SER A 89 -2.92 -10.49 5.32
C SER A 89 -3.77 -10.85 6.54
N THR A 90 -3.70 -12.09 7.01
CA THR A 90 -4.38 -12.49 8.25
C THR A 90 -3.69 -11.96 9.51
N ARG A 91 -2.47 -11.44 9.36
CA ARG A 91 -1.61 -10.99 10.46
C ARG A 91 -1.07 -9.60 10.17
N PHE A 92 -1.09 -8.75 11.18
CA PHE A 92 -0.37 -7.50 11.18
C PHE A 92 1.13 -7.77 11.22
N ASP A 93 1.89 -7.14 10.32
CA ASP A 93 3.34 -7.28 10.26
C ASP A 93 3.98 -6.38 11.32
N GLN A 94 4.10 -6.93 12.53
CA GLN A 94 4.61 -6.23 13.69
C GLN A 94 6.05 -5.77 13.50
N SER A 95 6.90 -6.61 12.89
CA SER A 95 8.31 -6.32 12.69
C SER A 95 8.49 -5.15 11.74
N LYS A 96 7.81 -5.17 10.60
CA LYS A 96 7.86 -4.08 9.63
C LYS A 96 7.28 -2.79 10.19
N PHE A 97 6.20 -2.88 10.97
CA PHE A 97 5.63 -1.73 11.63
C PHE A 97 6.60 -1.09 12.62
N ILE A 98 7.22 -1.88 13.51
CA ILE A 98 8.21 -1.38 14.48
C ILE A 98 9.38 -0.72 13.75
N CYS A 99 9.96 -1.40 12.74
CA CYS A 99 11.07 -0.84 11.96
C CYS A 99 10.70 0.51 11.31
N ASN A 100 9.49 0.63 10.78
CA ASN A 100 9.02 1.87 10.18
C ASN A 100 8.84 3.00 11.20
N ILE A 101 8.37 2.67 12.41
CA ILE A 101 8.21 3.64 13.50
C ILE A 101 9.56 4.10 14.03
N GLU A 102 10.51 3.18 14.21
CA GLU A 102 11.89 3.51 14.59
C GLU A 102 12.56 4.39 13.54
N TYR A 103 12.41 4.04 12.26
CA TYR A 103 12.91 4.83 11.15
C TYR A 103 12.27 6.22 11.10
N PHE A 104 10.95 6.31 11.27
CA PHE A 104 10.23 7.58 11.38
C PHE A 104 10.77 8.44 12.53
N TYR A 105 10.90 7.86 13.72
CA TYR A 105 11.41 8.55 14.89
C TYR A 105 12.84 9.06 14.65
N SER A 106 13.75 8.21 14.17
CA SER A 106 15.14 8.59 13.87
C SER A 106 15.25 9.76 12.89
N ARG A 107 14.37 9.82 11.87
CA ARG A 107 14.28 10.94 10.95
C ARG A 107 13.71 12.20 11.60
N LEU A 108 12.71 12.07 12.46
CA LEU A 108 12.06 13.19 13.12
C LEU A 108 13.01 13.94 14.05
N ILE A 109 13.85 13.21 14.80
CA ILE A 109 14.88 13.82 15.64
C ILE A 109 16.15 14.22 14.86
N ASN A 110 16.13 14.10 13.52
CA ASN A 110 17.26 14.29 12.61
C ASN A 110 18.54 13.60 13.11
N PHE A 111 18.35 12.47 13.80
CA PHE A 111 19.42 11.74 14.42
C PHE A 111 20.08 10.96 13.31
N ARG A 112 21.16 11.53 12.78
CA ARG A 112 22.07 10.84 11.88
C ARG A 112 22.72 9.74 12.68
N THR A 113 22.08 8.59 12.76
CA THR A 113 22.78 7.40 13.19
C THR A 113 23.94 7.22 12.19
N SER A 114 25.17 7.19 12.69
CA SER A 114 26.30 6.68 11.90
C SER A 114 26.04 5.24 11.41
N TYR A 115 25.05 4.58 12.02
CA TYR A 115 24.47 3.31 11.64
C TYR A 115 23.88 3.34 10.23
N ARG A 116 24.56 2.66 9.32
CA ARG A 116 24.01 2.27 8.02
C ARG A 116 23.45 0.86 8.16
N HIS A 117 22.16 0.66 7.90
CA HIS A 117 21.44 -0.61 8.10
C HIS A 117 21.98 -1.83 7.33
N TYR A 118 23.00 -1.64 6.49
CA TYR A 118 23.67 -2.69 5.72
C TYR A 118 25.04 -3.09 6.29
N GLU A 119 25.51 -2.45 7.36
CA GLU A 119 26.75 -2.84 8.04
C GLU A 119 26.50 -4.03 8.95
N SER A 120 27.11 -5.18 8.63
CA SER A 120 27.07 -6.38 9.45
C SER A 120 27.82 -6.15 10.76
N LYS A 121 27.10 -6.11 11.88
CA LYS A 121 27.70 -6.01 13.22
C LYS A 121 28.02 -7.37 13.82
N HIS A 122 29.05 -7.43 14.64
CA HIS A 122 29.31 -8.59 15.50
C HIS A 122 28.20 -8.73 16.55
N ALA A 123 27.82 -9.95 16.88
CA ALA A 123 26.70 -10.27 17.78
C ALA A 123 26.80 -9.66 19.19
N SER A 124 27.98 -9.17 19.59
CA SER A 124 28.25 -8.57 20.90
C SER A 124 28.09 -7.04 20.93
N GLU A 125 27.80 -6.38 19.81
CA GLU A 125 27.79 -4.92 19.74
C GLU A 125 26.45 -4.35 20.22
N ILE A 126 26.41 -3.83 21.45
CA ILE A 126 25.23 -3.20 22.02
C ILE A 126 25.18 -1.74 21.56
N VAL A 127 24.23 -1.41 20.67
CA VAL A 127 23.95 -0.03 20.29
C VAL A 127 23.15 0.63 21.42
N ARG A 128 23.81 1.46 22.24
CA ARG A 128 23.13 2.31 23.24
C ARG A 128 22.92 3.70 22.64
N HIS A 129 21.65 4.11 22.53
CA HIS A 129 21.29 5.46 22.13
C HIS A 129 21.15 6.32 23.38
N GLU A 130 22.08 7.25 23.60
CA GLU A 130 21.94 8.27 24.64
C GLU A 130 20.95 9.34 24.17
N LEU A 131 19.67 9.13 24.47
CA LEU A 131 18.61 10.09 24.19
C LEU A 131 18.50 11.09 25.34
N THR A 132 18.30 12.36 25.01
CA THR A 132 17.97 13.38 26.03
C THR A 132 16.60 13.12 26.64
N SER A 133 16.33 13.66 27.83
CA SER A 133 15.01 13.52 28.49
C SER A 133 13.85 13.99 27.61
N LEU A 134 14.06 15.04 26.81
CA LEU A 134 13.08 15.52 25.83
C LEU A 134 12.84 14.49 24.71
N GLN A 135 13.92 13.92 24.16
CA GLN A 135 13.83 12.88 23.13
C GLN A 135 13.14 11.62 23.66
N LEU A 136 13.44 11.21 24.90
CA LEU A 136 12.76 10.10 25.58
C LEU A 136 11.27 10.37 25.74
N GLY A 137 10.86 11.60 26.09
CA GLY A 137 9.47 12.01 26.14
C GLY A 137 8.76 11.86 24.79
N VAL A 138 9.36 12.38 23.72
CA VAL A 138 8.82 12.25 22.35
C VAL A 138 8.78 10.79 21.91
N ALA A 139 9.77 9.98 22.25
CA ALA A 139 9.78 8.54 21.95
C ALA A 139 8.61 7.81 22.62
N ALA A 140 8.30 8.17 23.88
CA ALA A 140 7.17 7.62 24.61
C ALA A 140 5.84 7.99 23.95
N GLU A 141 5.66 9.26 23.54
CA GLU A 141 4.45 9.70 22.82
C GLU A 141 4.28 8.97 21.47
N VAL A 142 5.35 8.85 20.69
CA VAL A 142 5.34 8.12 19.41
C VAL A 142 4.98 6.65 19.64
N ARG A 143 5.53 6.04 20.70
CA ARG A 143 5.23 4.65 21.07
C ARG A 143 3.76 4.48 21.46
N GLU A 144 3.19 5.39 22.23
CA GLU A 144 1.77 5.36 22.60
C GLU A 144 0.86 5.51 21.37
N ALA A 145 1.15 6.47 20.49
CA ALA A 145 0.43 6.63 19.23
C ALA A 145 0.53 5.37 18.34
N ALA A 146 1.71 4.78 18.23
CA ALA A 146 1.95 3.55 17.48
C ALA A 146 1.20 2.36 18.10
N ASN A 147 1.15 2.26 19.42
CA ASN A 147 0.40 1.23 20.13
C ASN A 147 -1.11 1.36 19.90
N SER A 148 -1.64 2.59 19.94
CA SER A 148 -3.05 2.87 19.65
C SER A 148 -3.40 2.50 18.21
N TYR A 149 -2.59 2.96 17.25
CA TYR A 149 -2.74 2.59 15.85
C TYR A 149 -2.73 1.07 15.65
N ARG A 150 -1.77 0.36 16.27
CA ARG A 150 -1.67 -1.09 16.18
C ARG A 150 -2.94 -1.78 16.66
N LYS A 151 -3.49 -1.37 17.81
CA LYS A 151 -4.73 -1.96 18.35
C LYS A 151 -5.89 -1.82 17.38
N VAL A 152 -6.02 -0.65 16.76
CA VAL A 152 -7.06 -0.37 15.75
C VAL A 152 -6.80 -1.16 14.47
N ALA A 153 -5.56 -1.19 13.99
CA ALA A 153 -5.19 -1.95 12.80
C ALA A 153 -5.48 -3.45 12.98
N ASP A 154 -5.11 -4.03 14.12
CA ASP A 154 -5.39 -5.43 14.46
C ASP A 154 -6.89 -5.74 14.52
N SER A 155 -7.70 -4.85 15.10
CA SER A 155 -9.15 -5.07 15.17
C SER A 155 -9.81 -4.97 13.80
N GLU A 156 -9.38 -4.01 12.98
CA GLU A 156 -9.81 -3.84 11.59
C GLU A 156 -9.44 -5.04 10.72
N LEU A 157 -8.19 -5.51 10.82
CA LEU A 157 -7.72 -6.72 10.14
C LEU A 157 -8.56 -7.95 10.52
N LYS A 158 -8.82 -8.15 11.81
CA LYS A 158 -9.68 -9.25 12.29
C LYS A 158 -11.10 -9.13 11.73
N ARG A 159 -11.66 -7.92 11.69
CA ARG A 159 -12.99 -7.66 11.12
C ARG A 159 -13.04 -8.02 9.63
N THR A 160 -12.06 -7.58 8.84
CA THR A 160 -11.99 -7.90 7.41
C THR A 160 -11.80 -9.39 7.17
N VAL A 161 -11.01 -10.08 8.00
CA VAL A 161 -10.85 -11.54 7.93
C VAL A 161 -12.16 -12.25 8.23
N MET A 162 -12.91 -11.79 9.24
CA MET A 162 -14.22 -12.37 9.57
C MET A 162 -15.23 -12.15 8.44
N GLN A 163 -15.32 -10.95 7.87
CA GLN A 163 -16.20 -10.63 6.75
C GLN A 163 -15.92 -11.52 5.52
N ASN A 164 -14.65 -11.80 5.25
CA ASN A 164 -14.23 -12.60 4.09
C ASN A 164 -13.97 -14.07 4.41
N ARG A 165 -14.35 -14.56 5.60
CA ARG A 165 -14.03 -15.92 6.07
C ARG A 165 -14.54 -17.01 5.13
N LYS A 166 -15.76 -16.84 4.60
CA LYS A 166 -16.36 -17.78 3.64
C LYS A 166 -15.50 -17.87 2.38
N THR A 167 -15.16 -16.72 1.80
CA THR A 167 -14.34 -16.62 0.59
C THR A 167 -12.94 -17.20 0.79
N PHE A 168 -12.30 -16.92 1.92
CA PHE A 168 -11.00 -17.55 2.25
C PHE A 168 -11.10 -19.07 2.40
N GLY A 169 -12.19 -19.57 2.97
CA GLY A 169 -12.45 -21.01 3.06
C GLY A 169 -12.54 -21.65 1.67
N ILE A 170 -13.30 -21.03 0.77
CA ILE A 170 -13.48 -21.46 -0.62
C ILE A 170 -12.14 -21.45 -1.37
N LEU A 171 -11.42 -20.32 -1.35
CA LEU A 171 -10.11 -20.21 -2.03
C LEU A 171 -9.09 -21.21 -1.49
N ARG A 172 -9.10 -21.47 -0.17
CA ARG A 172 -8.23 -22.48 0.44
C ARG A 172 -8.64 -23.91 0.07
N SER A 173 -9.93 -24.17 -0.10
CA SER A 173 -10.44 -25.46 -0.58
C SER A 173 -9.99 -25.70 -2.02
N LEU A 174 -10.22 -24.73 -2.90
CA LEU A 174 -9.77 -24.73 -4.30
C LEU A 174 -8.26 -24.95 -4.42
N ALA A 175 -7.46 -24.24 -3.62
CA ALA A 175 -6.00 -24.39 -3.62
C ALA A 175 -5.50 -25.77 -3.14
N LYS A 176 -6.32 -26.49 -2.37
CA LYS A 176 -6.02 -27.85 -1.88
C LYS A 176 -6.56 -28.95 -2.79
N ASN A 177 -7.42 -28.61 -3.74
CA ASN A 177 -7.94 -29.56 -4.69
C ASN A 177 -6.77 -30.15 -5.49
N LYS A 178 -6.67 -31.48 -5.52
CA LYS A 178 -5.58 -32.19 -6.18
C LYS A 178 -5.82 -32.37 -7.68
N ASP A 179 -7.07 -32.23 -8.11
CA ASP A 179 -7.50 -32.51 -9.47
C ASP A 179 -7.27 -31.30 -10.38
N ILE A 180 -7.28 -30.09 -9.81
CA ILE A 180 -7.10 -28.85 -10.55
C ILE A 180 -5.81 -28.11 -10.20
N ILE A 181 -5.35 -27.29 -11.14
CA ILE A 181 -4.35 -26.26 -10.96
C ILE A 181 -4.94 -24.90 -11.33
N ILE A 182 -4.66 -23.89 -10.50
CA ILE A 182 -5.15 -22.53 -10.69
C ILE A 182 -3.94 -21.65 -11.01
N THR A 183 -3.90 -21.12 -12.24
CA THR A 183 -2.78 -20.35 -12.75
C THR A 183 -3.22 -18.98 -13.25
N ARG A 184 -2.25 -18.09 -13.47
CA ARG A 184 -2.48 -16.81 -14.15
C ARG A 184 -2.28 -17.01 -15.65
N PRO A 185 -3.10 -16.37 -16.50
CA PRO A 185 -2.87 -16.37 -17.93
C PRO A 185 -1.57 -15.65 -18.27
N ASP A 186 -0.93 -16.07 -19.36
CA ASP A 186 0.30 -15.44 -19.89
C ASP A 186 0.10 -13.95 -20.20
N LYS A 187 -1.12 -13.57 -20.62
CA LYS A 187 -1.48 -12.18 -20.93
C LYS A 187 -2.78 -11.78 -20.22
N GLY A 188 -2.77 -10.61 -19.60
CA GLY A 188 -3.96 -9.98 -19.02
C GLY A 188 -4.15 -10.23 -17.52
N ARG A 189 -5.35 -9.90 -17.03
CA ARG A 189 -5.78 -10.13 -15.65
C ARG A 189 -6.91 -11.16 -15.68
N GLY A 190 -6.60 -12.38 -15.24
CA GLY A 190 -7.54 -13.49 -15.23
C GLY A 190 -7.03 -14.66 -14.40
N VAL A 191 -7.86 -15.68 -14.25
CA VAL A 191 -7.53 -16.97 -13.64
C VAL A 191 -7.82 -18.04 -14.66
N VAL A 192 -6.88 -18.97 -14.84
CA VAL A 192 -7.11 -20.19 -15.62
C VAL A 192 -7.12 -21.37 -14.66
N VAL A 193 -8.19 -22.16 -14.72
CA VAL A 193 -8.32 -23.42 -13.98
C VAL A 193 -8.14 -24.56 -14.98
N MET A 194 -7.19 -25.45 -14.73
CA MET A 194 -6.86 -26.58 -15.61
C MET A 194 -6.80 -27.86 -14.78
N ASP A 195 -6.93 -29.02 -15.41
CA ASP A 195 -6.66 -30.28 -14.73
C ASP A 195 -5.16 -30.41 -14.44
N ARG A 196 -4.82 -31.10 -13.35
CA ARG A 196 -3.42 -31.26 -12.92
C ARG A 196 -2.66 -32.35 -13.68
N SER A 197 -3.39 -33.21 -14.37
CA SER A 197 -2.84 -34.26 -15.22
C SER A 197 -2.26 -33.73 -16.54
N ASP A 198 -2.65 -32.50 -16.92
CA ASP A 198 -2.22 -31.80 -18.13
C ASP A 198 -1.03 -30.87 -17.86
#